data_AF-A0A9E2AIR1-F1
#
_entry.id   AF-A0A9E2AIR1-F1
#
_cell.length_a   1.000
_cell.length_b   1.000
_cell.length_c   1.000
_cell.angle_alpha   90.00
_cell.angle_beta   90.00
_cell.angle_gamma   90.00
#
_symmetry.space_group_name_H-M   'P 1'
#
loop_
_entity.id
_entity.type
_entity.pdbx_description
1 polymer ?
#
loop_
_entity_poly.entity_id
_entity_poly.type
_entity_poly.pdbx_seq_one_letter_code
_entity_poly.pdbx_strand_id
1 'polypeptide(L)'
;MKVDFEFRPNGSIIYAFLVLIFFVASGCNYYVVKSLEKDNYSSINELDKTHKYFVVHHNEEIYKMEGISVDSDMISGTLALVQREVYYSEYRSKAFKKEERGILREVHIYLRDDTKGIELGSNQIPLSSVYELKIIKKDTGRDIAAYVVAAGATAAVVAIIASSGSKNEPKPSPNEEASCNCPYIYVNNGKEYIFEGETLSAALASNLERDDYMKLPSISPTENTYRLKIANELRERQFLDVAELIVINHQKENKVLLDKYGQPHLIRNTESPVEAISFNGLNLESTLSSTDRKVYFFNDEDYSNNGVLLKFKKPQGIKNAKLVLNGKNTLWADHVYTIYSSKYGKYYNKWMKNQEILPPSQRMDLILGQDIQISIYLLQKGGWE
;
A
#
# COMPACT_ATOMS: atom_id res chain seq x y z
N MET A 1 -6.60 -10.83 -62.52
CA MET A 1 -7.41 -11.90 -61.91
C MET A 1 -7.31 -11.73 -60.41
N LYS A 2 -8.31 -11.08 -59.79
CA LYS A 2 -8.45 -10.95 -58.33
C LYS A 2 -9.24 -12.16 -57.83
N VAL A 3 -8.77 -12.80 -56.77
CA VAL A 3 -9.51 -13.85 -56.06
C VAL A 3 -9.69 -13.37 -54.63
N ASP A 4 -10.89 -12.92 -54.31
CA ASP A 4 -11.33 -12.60 -52.95
C ASP A 4 -11.94 -13.86 -52.34
N PHE A 5 -11.48 -14.24 -51.13
CA PHE A 5 -12.10 -15.31 -50.34
C PHE A 5 -13.03 -14.70 -49.29
N GLU A 6 -14.34 -14.84 -49.49
CA GLU A 6 -15.34 -14.60 -48.43
C GLU A 6 -15.45 -15.85 -47.55
N PHE A 7 -15.06 -15.74 -46.28
CA PHE A 7 -15.43 -16.71 -45.24
C PHE A 7 -16.71 -16.24 -44.56
N ARG A 8 -17.83 -16.95 -44.79
CA ARG A 8 -19.07 -16.79 -44.01
C ARG A 8 -19.09 -17.81 -42.88
N PRO A 9 -18.99 -17.43 -41.59
CA PRO A 9 -19.16 -18.38 -40.51
C PRO A 9 -20.65 -18.71 -40.35
N ASN A 10 -20.99 -20.00 -40.40
CA ASN A 10 -22.34 -20.50 -40.13
C ASN A 10 -22.71 -20.21 -38.68
N GLY A 11 -23.82 -19.48 -38.46
CA GLY A 11 -24.27 -19.01 -37.15
C GLY A 11 -24.39 -20.09 -36.07
N SER A 12 -24.63 -21.35 -36.44
CA SER A 12 -24.75 -22.46 -35.48
C SER A 12 -23.46 -22.79 -34.71
N ILE A 13 -22.27 -22.51 -35.26
CA ILE A 13 -21.00 -22.76 -34.56
C ILE A 13 -20.73 -21.67 -33.51
N ILE A 14 -21.17 -20.43 -33.79
CA ILE A 14 -21.04 -19.29 -32.86
C ILE A 14 -21.95 -19.49 -31.64
N TYR A 15 -23.17 -20.00 -31.83
CA TYR A 15 -24.07 -20.29 -30.70
C TYR A 15 -23.57 -21.47 -29.84
N ALA A 16 -22.98 -22.51 -30.44
CA ALA A 16 -22.39 -23.61 -29.69
C ALA A 16 -21.19 -23.17 -28.83
N PHE A 17 -20.34 -22.28 -29.34
CA PHE A 17 -19.25 -21.68 -28.57
C PHE A 17 -19.74 -20.74 -27.46
N LEU A 18 -20.78 -19.94 -27.71
CA LEU A 18 -21.35 -19.05 -26.70
C LEU A 18 -22.03 -19.81 -25.55
N VAL A 19 -22.68 -20.94 -25.83
CA VAL A 19 -23.28 -21.80 -24.78
C VAL A 19 -22.21 -22.52 -23.96
N LEU A 20 -21.08 -22.93 -24.59
CA LEU A 20 -19.95 -23.52 -23.86
C LEU A 20 -19.26 -22.48 -22.95
N ILE A 21 -19.13 -21.23 -23.40
CA ILE A 21 -18.60 -20.12 -22.58
C ILE A 21 -19.53 -19.78 -21.41
N PHE A 22 -20.86 -19.89 -21.59
CA PHE A 22 -21.82 -19.68 -20.51
C PHE A 22 -21.78 -20.77 -19.43
N PHE A 23 -21.44 -22.02 -19.77
CA PHE A 23 -21.29 -23.10 -18.79
C PHE A 23 -19.96 -23.05 -18.01
N VAL A 24 -18.89 -22.53 -18.61
CA VAL A 24 -17.58 -22.39 -17.94
C VAL A 24 -17.51 -21.14 -17.03
N ALA A 25 -18.47 -20.22 -17.13
CA ALA A 25 -18.57 -19.04 -16.26
C ALA A 25 -19.11 -19.32 -14.84
N SER A 26 -19.24 -20.58 -14.44
CA SER A 26 -19.37 -20.97 -13.02
C SER A 26 -18.00 -20.89 -12.35
N GLY A 27 -17.40 -19.70 -12.35
CA GLY A 27 -16.01 -19.49 -11.91
C GLY A 27 -15.78 -20.03 -10.50
N CYS A 28 -14.94 -21.05 -10.39
CA CYS A 28 -14.41 -21.51 -9.12
C CYS A 28 -13.81 -20.31 -8.39
N ASN A 29 -14.23 -20.06 -7.14
CA ASN A 29 -13.57 -19.05 -6.32
C ASN A 29 -12.34 -19.70 -5.70
N TYR A 30 -11.19 -19.04 -5.83
CA TYR A 30 -9.94 -19.50 -5.23
C TYR A 30 -9.54 -18.53 -4.12
N TYR A 31 -8.81 -19.02 -3.13
CA TYR A 31 -8.17 -18.21 -2.11
C TYR A 31 -6.67 -18.41 -2.11
N VAL A 32 -5.93 -17.42 -1.62
CA VAL A 32 -4.51 -17.52 -1.31
C VAL A 32 -4.29 -17.28 0.17
N VAL A 33 -3.24 -17.89 0.69
CA VAL A 33 -2.80 -17.79 2.08
C VAL A 33 -1.54 -16.94 2.10
N LYS A 34 -1.49 -15.95 2.98
CA LYS A 34 -0.28 -15.15 3.21
C LYS A 34 0.09 -15.25 4.69
N SER A 35 1.35 -15.60 4.94
CA SER A 35 1.90 -15.59 6.29
C SER A 35 2.30 -14.17 6.67
N LEU A 36 1.91 -13.72 7.86
CA LEU A 36 2.25 -12.40 8.37
C LEU A 36 3.59 -12.47 9.10
N GLU A 37 4.50 -11.56 8.76
CA GLU A 37 5.78 -11.44 9.48
C GLU A 37 5.57 -10.89 10.88
N LYS A 38 6.42 -11.31 11.83
CA LYS A 38 6.32 -10.97 13.26
C LYS A 38 6.26 -9.47 13.51
N ASP A 39 7.02 -8.71 12.74
CA ASP A 39 7.10 -7.25 12.81
C ASP A 39 5.76 -6.56 12.49
N ASN A 40 4.79 -7.29 11.92
CA ASN A 40 3.50 -6.77 11.51
C ASN A 40 2.32 -7.26 12.37
N TYR A 41 2.55 -8.00 13.45
CA TYR A 41 1.46 -8.55 14.29
C TYR A 41 0.57 -7.49 14.94
N SER A 42 1.07 -6.28 15.21
CA SER A 42 0.26 -5.17 15.72
C SER A 42 -0.88 -4.74 14.78
N SER A 43 -0.80 -5.07 13.49
CA SER A 43 -1.89 -4.82 12.52
C SER A 43 -3.16 -5.65 12.77
N ILE A 44 -3.10 -6.67 13.63
CA ILE A 44 -4.23 -7.54 14.00
C ILE A 44 -5.36 -6.76 14.68
N ASN A 45 -5.04 -5.70 15.45
CA ASN A 45 -6.05 -4.85 16.11
C ASN A 45 -7.03 -4.20 15.14
N GLU A 46 -6.58 -3.98 13.90
CA GLU A 46 -7.40 -3.40 12.86
C GLU A 46 -8.24 -4.47 12.13
N LEU A 47 -7.85 -5.74 12.21
CA LEU A 47 -8.59 -6.86 11.64
C LEU A 47 -9.84 -7.21 12.46
N ASP A 48 -9.80 -7.06 13.79
CA ASP A 48 -10.95 -7.34 14.68
C ASP A 48 -12.17 -6.47 14.33
N LYS A 49 -11.92 -5.21 13.95
CA LYS A 49 -12.94 -4.23 13.53
C LYS A 49 -13.66 -4.62 12.24
N THR A 50 -13.19 -5.63 11.51
CA THR A 50 -13.77 -6.11 10.23
C THR A 50 -14.54 -7.42 10.33
N HIS A 51 -14.94 -7.83 11.55
CA HIS A 51 -15.68 -9.08 11.81
C HIS A 51 -14.92 -10.34 11.33
N LYS A 52 -13.60 -10.35 11.51
CA LYS A 52 -12.76 -11.52 11.27
C LYS A 52 -12.99 -12.58 12.35
N TYR A 53 -12.68 -13.82 12.01
CA TYR A 53 -12.78 -14.96 12.90
C TYR A 53 -11.39 -15.48 13.18
N PHE A 54 -10.89 -15.18 14.37
CA PHE A 54 -9.56 -15.58 14.80
C PHE A 54 -9.59 -17.01 15.32
N VAL A 55 -8.84 -17.87 14.67
CA VAL A 55 -8.66 -19.27 15.04
C VAL A 55 -7.27 -19.43 15.62
N VAL A 56 -7.19 -19.76 16.90
CA VAL A 56 -5.93 -20.01 17.61
C VAL A 56 -5.69 -21.51 17.63
N HIS A 57 -4.55 -21.93 17.09
CA HIS A 57 -4.09 -23.31 17.04
C HIS A 57 -3.03 -23.49 18.12
N HIS A 58 -3.27 -24.43 19.03
CA HIS A 58 -2.31 -24.79 20.07
C HIS A 58 -2.36 -26.29 20.31
N ASN A 59 -1.26 -26.98 20.02
CA ASN A 59 -1.22 -28.45 19.96
C ASN A 59 -2.28 -28.98 18.98
N GLU A 60 -3.10 -29.94 19.41
CA GLU A 60 -4.19 -30.51 18.61
C GLU A 60 -5.52 -29.74 18.75
N GLU A 61 -5.55 -28.71 19.60
CA GLU A 61 -6.75 -27.96 19.93
C GLU A 61 -6.86 -26.67 19.12
N ILE A 62 -8.10 -26.30 18.81
CA ILE A 62 -8.44 -25.04 18.15
C ILE A 62 -9.42 -24.23 18.99
N TYR A 63 -9.15 -22.94 19.10
CA TYR A 63 -9.97 -21.99 19.84
C TYR A 63 -10.40 -20.84 18.95
N LYS A 64 -11.59 -20.29 19.23
CA LYS A 64 -11.97 -18.97 18.73
C LYS A 64 -11.45 -17.92 19.70
N MET A 65 -10.81 -16.86 19.20
CA MET A 65 -10.48 -15.69 20.01
C MET A 65 -11.44 -14.53 19.71
N GLU A 66 -12.01 -13.96 20.75
CA GLU A 66 -12.90 -12.78 20.69
C GLU A 66 -12.26 -11.57 21.39
N GLY A 67 -12.52 -10.37 20.86
CA GLY A 67 -12.00 -9.11 21.40
C GLY A 67 -10.47 -9.09 21.39
N ILE A 68 -9.87 -9.55 20.29
CA ILE A 68 -8.42 -9.64 20.17
C ILE A 68 -7.80 -8.24 20.20
N SER A 69 -6.76 -8.09 21.01
CA SER A 69 -5.95 -6.87 21.09
C SER A 69 -4.49 -7.27 21.19
N VAL A 70 -3.63 -6.55 20.50
CA VAL A 70 -2.21 -6.82 20.33
C VAL A 70 -1.44 -5.56 20.71
N ASP A 71 -0.55 -5.68 21.67
CA ASP A 71 0.35 -4.59 22.06
C ASP A 71 1.78 -4.88 21.58
N SER A 72 2.79 -4.35 22.26
CA SER A 72 4.19 -4.53 21.89
C SER A 72 4.69 -5.97 21.95
N ASP A 73 4.08 -6.80 22.80
CA ASP A 73 4.64 -8.09 23.21
C ASP A 73 3.60 -9.18 23.45
N MET A 74 2.31 -8.82 23.53
CA MET A 74 1.23 -9.71 23.92
C MET A 74 0.03 -9.62 22.95
N ILE A 75 -0.64 -10.76 22.78
CA ILE A 75 -1.99 -10.89 22.24
C ILE A 75 -2.93 -11.16 23.41
N SER A 76 -3.86 -10.26 23.65
CA SER A 76 -4.93 -10.40 24.63
C SER A 76 -6.26 -10.73 23.94
N GLY A 77 -7.10 -11.53 24.57
CA GLY A 77 -8.43 -11.83 24.07
C GLY A 77 -9.13 -12.91 24.89
N THR A 78 -10.39 -13.17 24.58
CA THR A 78 -11.16 -14.25 25.23
C THR A 78 -11.17 -15.48 24.32
N LEU A 79 -10.62 -16.59 24.80
CA LEU A 79 -10.68 -17.88 24.13
C LEU A 79 -12.00 -18.60 24.44
N ALA A 80 -12.66 -19.06 23.39
CA ALA A 80 -13.87 -19.85 23.47
C ALA A 80 -13.76 -21.08 22.55
N LEU A 81 -14.60 -22.07 22.81
CA LEU A 81 -14.73 -23.21 21.91
C LEU A 81 -15.21 -22.75 20.53
N VAL A 82 -14.67 -23.38 19.49
CA VAL A 82 -15.07 -23.14 18.10
C VAL A 82 -16.50 -23.68 17.90
N GLN A 83 -17.48 -22.79 17.76
CA GLN A 83 -18.91 -23.15 17.59
C GLN A 83 -19.37 -23.25 16.13
N ARG A 84 -18.54 -22.79 15.19
CA ARG A 84 -18.82 -22.81 13.75
C ARG A 84 -17.73 -23.56 13.00
N GLU A 85 -18.06 -24.06 11.82
CA GLU A 85 -17.08 -24.70 10.95
C GLU A 85 -15.92 -23.73 10.63
N VAL A 86 -14.69 -24.23 10.80
CA VAL A 86 -13.46 -23.58 10.34
C VAL A 86 -13.19 -24.14 8.95
N TYR A 87 -13.28 -23.30 7.93
CA TYR A 87 -13.21 -23.75 6.56
C TYR A 87 -11.78 -24.02 6.11
N TYR A 88 -10.78 -23.29 6.61
CA TYR A 88 -9.40 -23.46 6.18
C TYR A 88 -8.70 -24.63 6.86
N SER A 89 -7.96 -25.39 6.04
CA SER A 89 -6.95 -26.34 6.48
C SER A 89 -5.77 -26.29 5.50
N GLU A 90 -4.58 -26.68 5.95
CA GLU A 90 -3.38 -26.64 5.10
C GLU A 90 -3.45 -27.59 3.90
N TYR A 91 -4.19 -28.69 4.06
CA TYR A 91 -4.27 -29.79 3.09
C TYR A 91 -5.48 -29.70 2.15
N ARG A 92 -6.40 -28.73 2.33
CA ARG A 92 -7.56 -28.61 1.42
C ARG A 92 -7.18 -27.92 0.11
N SER A 93 -8.03 -28.13 -0.90
CA SER A 93 -7.98 -27.36 -2.13
C SER A 93 -8.15 -25.86 -1.86
N LYS A 94 -7.45 -25.04 -2.65
CA LYS A 94 -7.56 -23.57 -2.65
C LYS A 94 -8.89 -23.08 -3.25
N ALA A 95 -9.66 -23.95 -3.89
CA ALA A 95 -11.01 -23.62 -4.33
C ALA A 95 -11.98 -23.62 -3.14
N PHE A 96 -12.94 -22.69 -3.14
CA PHE A 96 -14.02 -22.63 -2.15
C PHE A 96 -15.38 -22.35 -2.80
N LYS A 97 -16.43 -22.91 -2.20
CA LYS A 97 -17.82 -22.75 -2.67
C LYS A 97 -18.46 -21.48 -2.12
N LYS A 98 -19.65 -21.12 -2.63
CA LYS A 98 -20.34 -19.88 -2.23
C LYS A 98 -20.72 -19.89 -0.74
N GLU A 99 -21.09 -21.05 -0.23
CA GLU A 99 -21.41 -21.35 1.16
C GLU A 99 -20.18 -21.27 2.08
N GLU A 100 -18.98 -21.56 1.56
CA GLU A 100 -17.71 -21.53 2.28
C GLU A 100 -17.07 -20.12 2.29
N ARG A 101 -17.78 -19.07 1.88
CA ARG A 101 -17.26 -17.69 1.85
C ARG A 101 -16.73 -17.20 3.20
N GLY A 102 -17.13 -17.84 4.29
CA GLY A 102 -16.60 -17.61 5.64
C GLY A 102 -15.08 -17.77 5.72
N ILE A 103 -14.48 -18.60 4.86
CA ILE A 103 -13.02 -18.82 4.81
C ILE A 103 -12.22 -17.52 4.61
N LEU A 104 -12.76 -16.55 3.87
CA LEU A 104 -12.11 -15.25 3.61
C LEU A 104 -12.11 -14.33 4.84
N ARG A 105 -12.81 -14.73 5.91
CA ARG A 105 -12.85 -14.01 7.18
C ARG A 105 -11.99 -14.67 8.24
N GLU A 106 -11.37 -15.81 7.95
CA GLU A 106 -10.55 -16.53 8.91
C GLU A 106 -9.14 -15.94 8.97
N VAL A 107 -8.63 -15.84 10.19
CA VAL A 107 -7.25 -15.50 10.51
C VAL A 107 -6.75 -16.57 11.47
N HIS A 108 -5.68 -17.26 11.09
CA HIS A 108 -5.16 -18.40 11.85
C HIS A 108 -3.88 -17.99 12.57
N ILE A 109 -3.85 -18.19 13.88
CA ILE A 109 -2.72 -17.90 14.75
C ILE A 109 -2.20 -19.23 15.28
N TYR A 110 -0.94 -19.56 14.98
CA TYR A 110 -0.32 -20.80 15.39
C TYR A 110 0.70 -20.56 16.50
N LEU A 111 0.44 -21.19 17.65
CA LEU A 111 1.29 -21.11 18.83
C LEU A 111 2.24 -22.28 18.90
N ARG A 112 3.43 -22.05 19.47
CA ARG A 112 4.40 -23.11 19.73
C ARG A 112 3.84 -24.09 20.77
N ASP A 113 4.18 -25.37 20.63
CA ASP A 113 3.71 -26.45 21.52
C ASP A 113 4.13 -26.26 22.99
N ASP A 114 5.21 -25.50 23.24
CA ASP A 114 5.70 -25.19 24.58
C ASP A 114 4.99 -23.99 25.24
N THR A 115 3.99 -23.41 24.57
CA THR A 115 3.21 -22.28 25.11
C THR A 115 2.35 -22.74 26.28
N LYS A 116 2.52 -22.12 27.44
CA LYS A 116 1.79 -22.48 28.67
C LYS A 116 0.65 -21.50 28.93
N GLY A 117 -0.38 -21.97 29.64
CA GLY A 117 -1.46 -21.12 30.14
C GLY A 117 -2.52 -20.75 29.11
N ILE A 118 -2.73 -21.59 28.09
CA ILE A 118 -3.82 -21.45 27.13
C ILE A 118 -5.05 -22.19 27.66
N GLU A 119 -6.04 -21.45 28.14
CA GLU A 119 -7.29 -22.00 28.71
C GLU A 119 -8.52 -21.26 28.16
N LEU A 120 -9.72 -21.78 28.38
CA LEU A 120 -10.94 -21.04 28.03
C LEU A 120 -11.10 -19.80 28.91
N GLY A 121 -11.57 -18.68 28.33
CA GLY A 121 -11.72 -17.40 29.03
C GLY A 121 -10.65 -16.38 28.63
N SER A 122 -10.39 -15.40 29.50
CA SER A 122 -9.44 -14.32 29.21
C SER A 122 -8.01 -14.84 29.19
N ASN A 123 -7.28 -14.60 28.09
CA ASN A 123 -5.90 -15.03 27.91
C ASN A 123 -5.00 -13.86 27.51
N GLN A 124 -3.73 -13.96 27.89
CA GLN A 124 -2.64 -13.12 27.40
C GLN A 124 -1.54 -14.02 26.86
N ILE A 125 -1.29 -13.93 25.56
CA ILE A 125 -0.42 -14.83 24.81
C ILE A 125 0.79 -14.03 24.32
N PRO A 126 2.03 -14.36 24.72
CA PRO A 126 3.20 -13.68 24.20
C PRO A 126 3.32 -13.78 22.67
N LEU A 127 3.63 -12.67 21.99
CA LEU A 127 3.89 -12.68 20.55
C LEU A 127 5.08 -13.59 20.17
N SER A 128 6.01 -13.81 21.10
CA SER A 128 7.12 -14.75 20.93
C SER A 128 6.65 -16.21 20.81
N SER A 129 5.52 -16.55 21.42
CA SER A 129 4.86 -17.86 21.35
C SER A 129 4.17 -18.09 20.00
N VAL A 130 3.89 -17.05 19.23
CA VAL A 130 3.38 -17.19 17.85
C VAL A 130 4.54 -17.56 16.92
N TYR A 131 4.44 -18.72 16.28
CA TYR A 131 5.41 -19.11 15.25
C TYR A 131 4.92 -18.80 13.84
N GLU A 132 3.61 -18.78 13.62
CA GLU A 132 3.02 -18.44 12.33
C GLU A 132 1.66 -17.78 12.47
N LEU A 133 1.35 -16.84 11.57
CA LEU A 133 0.02 -16.27 11.44
C LEU A 133 -0.37 -16.25 9.96
N LYS A 134 -1.51 -16.84 9.61
CA LYS A 134 -2.01 -16.94 8.23
C LYS A 134 -3.27 -16.10 8.04
N ILE A 135 -3.27 -15.27 7.01
CA ILE A 135 -4.44 -14.50 6.55
C ILE A 135 -4.91 -15.08 5.23
N ILE A 136 -6.22 -15.32 5.14
CA ILE A 136 -6.85 -15.90 3.95
C ILE A 136 -7.54 -14.79 3.15
N LYS A 137 -7.22 -14.70 1.86
CA LYS A 137 -7.81 -13.73 0.95
C LYS A 137 -8.27 -14.38 -0.35
N LYS A 138 -9.21 -13.75 -1.03
CA LYS A 138 -9.65 -14.21 -2.35
C LYS A 138 -8.51 -14.08 -3.35
N ASP A 139 -8.26 -15.14 -4.09
CA ASP A 139 -7.37 -15.12 -5.24
C ASP A 139 -8.09 -14.40 -6.37
N THR A 140 -7.59 -13.21 -6.70
CA THR A 140 -8.11 -12.37 -7.76
C THR A 140 -7.17 -12.32 -8.97
N GLY A 141 -6.09 -13.11 -8.97
CA GLY A 141 -5.05 -13.06 -10.00
C GLY A 141 -4.21 -11.77 -9.99
N ARG A 142 -4.53 -10.83 -9.10
CA ARG A 142 -3.75 -9.62 -8.80
C ARG A 142 -3.13 -9.83 -7.44
N ASP A 143 -1.80 -9.86 -7.36
CA ASP A 143 -1.14 -9.96 -6.06
C ASP A 143 -1.13 -8.57 -5.42
N ILE A 144 -2.28 -8.21 -4.85
CA ILE A 144 -2.45 -6.95 -4.14
C ILE A 144 -1.58 -7.03 -2.87
N ALA A 145 -0.38 -6.45 -2.96
CA ALA A 145 0.58 -6.25 -1.89
C ALA A 145 0.16 -5.10 -0.96
N ALA A 146 -1.11 -5.08 -0.52
CA ALA A 146 -1.66 -3.99 0.29
C ALA A 146 -1.56 -4.24 1.81
N TYR A 147 -0.45 -4.84 2.27
CA TYR A 147 -0.15 -4.96 3.71
C TYR A 147 1.29 -4.53 4.04
N VAL A 148 1.67 -3.35 3.54
CA VAL A 148 2.71 -2.53 4.19
C VAL A 148 2.07 -1.20 4.61
N VAL A 149 1.05 -1.31 5.48
CA VAL A 149 0.65 -0.18 6.31
C VAL A 149 1.62 -0.17 7.49
N ALA A 150 2.61 0.72 7.38
CA ALA A 150 3.48 1.08 8.47
C ALA A 150 2.62 1.42 9.70
N ALA A 151 3.05 0.90 10.85
CA ALA A 151 2.44 1.04 12.16
C ALA A 151 1.86 2.45 12.41
N GLY A 152 0.57 2.52 12.79
CA GLY A 152 -0.05 3.75 13.29
C GLY A 152 -1.14 4.37 12.42
N ALA A 153 -2.00 3.59 11.76
CA ALA A 153 -3.16 4.11 11.04
C ALA A 153 -4.47 3.54 11.60
N THR A 154 -5.29 4.43 12.15
CA THR A 154 -6.70 4.29 12.44
C THR A 154 -7.46 3.57 11.31
N ALA A 155 -7.84 2.32 11.55
CA ALA A 155 -9.14 1.65 11.34
C ALA A 155 -10.06 1.89 10.12
N ALA A 156 -9.81 2.79 9.17
CA ALA A 156 -10.83 3.15 8.17
C ALA A 156 -10.58 2.62 6.74
N VAL A 157 -9.35 2.19 6.39
CA VAL A 157 -9.00 2.03 4.96
C VAL A 157 -9.07 0.58 4.44
N VAL A 158 -9.24 -0.42 5.30
CA VAL A 158 -9.25 -1.85 4.86
C VAL A 158 -10.65 -2.44 4.66
N ALA A 159 -11.73 -1.74 5.06
CA ALA A 159 -13.09 -2.27 4.96
C ALA A 159 -13.68 -2.24 3.53
N ILE A 160 -13.13 -1.48 2.58
CA ILE A 160 -13.80 -1.22 1.28
C ILE A 160 -13.55 -2.34 0.24
N ILE A 161 -12.50 -3.15 0.35
CA ILE A 161 -12.19 -4.14 -0.71
C ILE A 161 -12.73 -5.56 -0.39
N ALA A 162 -13.12 -5.83 0.87
CA ALA A 162 -13.53 -7.18 1.29
C ALA A 162 -15.05 -7.45 1.32
N SER A 163 -15.92 -6.46 1.10
CA SER A 163 -17.39 -6.63 1.16
C SER A 163 -18.10 -6.76 -0.19
N SER A 164 -17.40 -6.66 -1.33
CA SER A 164 -18.02 -6.75 -2.68
C SER A 164 -18.36 -8.19 -3.12
N GLY A 165 -19.14 -8.89 -2.31
CA GLY A 165 -19.55 -10.28 -2.51
C GLY A 165 -21.06 -10.53 -2.61
N SER A 166 -21.90 -9.51 -2.43
CA SER A 166 -23.37 -9.66 -2.54
C SER A 166 -23.86 -9.27 -3.93
N LYS A 167 -24.50 -10.20 -4.64
CA LYS A 167 -25.02 -9.99 -6.01
C LYS A 167 -26.31 -9.15 -6.08
N ASN A 168 -26.80 -8.64 -4.94
CA ASN A 168 -28.04 -7.86 -4.84
C ASN A 168 -27.82 -6.45 -4.23
N GLU A 169 -26.60 -5.93 -4.23
CA GLU A 169 -26.35 -4.53 -3.88
C GLU A 169 -26.29 -3.66 -5.14
N PRO A 170 -26.57 -2.34 -5.02
CA PRO A 170 -26.60 -1.43 -6.16
C PRO A 170 -25.29 -1.55 -6.92
N LYS A 171 -25.34 -1.60 -8.26
CA LYS A 171 -24.13 -1.51 -9.07
C LYS A 171 -23.30 -0.34 -8.53
N PRO A 172 -22.01 -0.55 -8.15
CA PRO A 172 -21.17 0.55 -7.74
C PRO A 172 -21.23 1.59 -8.86
N SER A 173 -21.51 2.82 -8.45
CA SER A 173 -21.51 3.97 -9.35
C SER A 173 -20.18 3.97 -10.13
N PRO A 174 -20.12 4.44 -11.38
CA PRO A 174 -18.87 4.54 -12.15
C PRO A 174 -17.75 5.37 -11.50
N ASN A 175 -17.98 5.86 -10.28
CA ASN A 175 -17.17 6.82 -9.54
C ASN A 175 -16.55 6.21 -8.25
N GLU A 176 -16.66 4.90 -8.02
CA GLU A 176 -16.12 4.23 -6.82
C GLU A 176 -14.68 3.67 -6.97
N GLU A 177 -13.97 4.04 -8.05
CA GLU A 177 -12.58 3.64 -8.29
C GLU A 177 -11.68 4.86 -8.57
N ALA A 178 -11.87 5.96 -7.83
CA ALA A 178 -10.99 7.14 -7.92
C ALA A 178 -9.82 7.07 -6.91
N SER A 179 -9.23 5.88 -6.74
CA SER A 179 -7.89 5.76 -6.17
C SER A 179 -6.92 6.30 -7.22
N CYS A 180 -6.12 7.30 -6.86
CA CYS A 180 -5.04 7.80 -7.70
C CYS A 180 -4.00 6.69 -7.80
N ASN A 181 -3.96 5.93 -8.91
CA ASN A 181 -3.00 4.84 -9.00
C ASN A 181 -1.77 5.30 -9.78
N CYS A 182 -0.66 4.76 -9.33
CA CYS A 182 0.68 5.07 -9.77
C CYS A 182 1.27 3.77 -10.30
N PRO A 183 2.11 3.76 -11.36
CA PRO A 183 2.74 2.54 -11.83
C PRO A 183 3.51 1.83 -10.71
N TYR A 184 3.20 0.55 -10.50
CA TYR A 184 3.86 -0.28 -9.49
C TYR A 184 5.18 -0.79 -10.05
N ILE A 185 6.26 -0.57 -9.31
CA ILE A 185 7.59 -1.00 -9.72
C ILE A 185 8.03 -2.17 -8.86
N TYR A 186 8.40 -3.25 -9.55
CA TYR A 186 8.96 -4.45 -8.94
C TYR A 186 10.35 -4.72 -9.51
N VAL A 187 11.23 -5.25 -8.67
CA VAL A 187 12.55 -5.72 -9.08
C VAL A 187 12.71 -7.19 -8.73
N ASN A 188 13.44 -7.91 -9.58
CA ASN A 188 13.83 -9.28 -9.28
C ASN A 188 15.13 -9.28 -8.45
N ASN A 189 15.11 -9.94 -7.30
CA ASN A 189 16.28 -10.09 -6.43
C ASN A 189 17.07 -11.40 -6.68
N GLY A 190 16.76 -12.13 -7.75
CA GLY A 190 17.27 -13.47 -8.07
C GLY A 190 16.39 -14.62 -7.59
N LYS A 191 15.35 -14.35 -6.80
CA LYS A 191 14.40 -15.37 -6.30
C LYS A 191 12.97 -15.04 -6.68
N GLU A 192 12.55 -13.79 -6.45
CA GLU A 192 11.19 -13.34 -6.64
C GLU A 192 11.14 -11.87 -7.07
N TYR A 193 9.94 -11.39 -7.41
CA TYR A 193 9.70 -9.97 -7.66
C TYR A 193 9.32 -9.28 -6.36
N ILE A 194 10.15 -8.34 -5.91
CA ILE A 194 9.93 -7.50 -4.74
C ILE A 194 9.36 -6.16 -5.18
N PHE A 195 8.29 -5.72 -4.53
CA PHE A 195 7.73 -4.39 -4.73
C PHE A 195 8.66 -3.33 -4.12
N GLU A 196 9.06 -2.35 -4.92
CA GLU A 196 9.97 -1.27 -4.47
C GLU A 196 9.21 0.03 -4.17
N GLY A 197 8.10 0.25 -4.86
CA GLY A 197 7.30 1.45 -4.69
C GLY A 197 6.48 1.79 -5.92
N GLU A 198 5.91 2.98 -5.87
CA GLU A 198 5.12 3.56 -6.94
C GLU A 198 5.82 4.82 -7.46
N THR A 199 5.61 5.15 -8.73
CA THR A 199 6.19 6.34 -9.38
C THR A 199 5.11 7.23 -9.98
N LEU A 200 5.43 8.47 -10.34
CA LEU A 200 4.53 9.43 -10.99
C LEU A 200 3.31 9.83 -10.15
N SER A 201 3.46 9.82 -8.82
CA SER A 201 2.40 10.22 -7.89
C SER A 201 1.81 11.59 -8.23
N ALA A 202 0.50 11.71 -8.37
CA ALA A 202 -0.20 12.94 -8.76
C ALA A 202 0.10 13.49 -10.18
N ALA A 203 0.75 12.74 -11.07
CA ALA A 203 0.87 13.05 -12.50
C ALA A 203 -0.42 12.68 -13.28
N LEU A 204 -1.55 13.29 -12.90
CA LEU A 204 -2.88 12.83 -13.32
C LEU A 204 -3.35 13.32 -14.70
N ALA A 205 -2.57 14.15 -15.38
CA ALA A 205 -2.92 14.77 -16.65
C ALA A 205 -1.67 15.11 -17.46
N SER A 206 -1.81 15.28 -18.78
CA SER A 206 -0.71 15.57 -19.70
C SER A 206 0.07 16.84 -19.33
N ASN A 207 -0.60 17.87 -18.80
CA ASN A 207 0.06 19.10 -18.33
C ASN A 207 0.85 18.93 -17.02
N LEU A 208 0.88 17.73 -16.43
CA LEU A 208 1.67 17.35 -15.26
C LEU A 208 2.70 16.27 -15.58
N GLU A 209 2.90 15.96 -16.86
CA GLU A 209 3.97 15.10 -17.36
C GLU A 209 5.33 15.59 -16.83
N ARG A 210 6.11 14.66 -16.30
CA ARG A 210 7.43 14.91 -15.72
C ARG A 210 8.15 13.60 -15.48
N ASP A 211 9.45 13.69 -15.32
CA ASP A 211 10.27 12.59 -14.84
C ASP A 211 10.04 12.36 -13.34
N ASP A 212 10.14 11.09 -12.95
CA ASP A 212 10.17 10.68 -11.54
C ASP A 212 11.25 9.62 -11.34
N TYR A 213 12.03 9.78 -10.27
CA TYR A 213 13.25 9.02 -10.04
C TYR A 213 13.15 8.28 -8.72
N MET A 214 13.19 6.95 -8.81
CA MET A 214 13.12 6.08 -7.64
C MET A 214 14.36 5.22 -7.52
N LYS A 215 14.89 5.14 -6.30
CA LYS A 215 15.96 4.20 -5.96
C LYS A 215 15.39 2.78 -5.87
N LEU A 216 16.15 1.80 -6.36
CA LEU A 216 15.79 0.38 -6.34
C LEU A 216 16.74 -0.42 -5.40
N PRO A 217 16.52 -0.42 -4.07
CA PRO A 217 17.45 -0.99 -3.11
C PRO A 217 17.59 -2.53 -3.16
N SER A 218 16.55 -3.26 -3.57
CA SER A 218 16.56 -4.73 -3.60
C SER A 218 16.95 -5.31 -4.95
N ILE A 219 17.27 -4.44 -5.93
CA ILE A 219 17.65 -4.90 -7.27
C ILE A 219 18.98 -5.65 -7.20
N SER A 220 19.03 -6.81 -7.85
CA SER A 220 20.25 -7.60 -7.96
C SER A 220 20.35 -8.17 -9.37
N PRO A 221 21.56 -8.21 -9.96
CA PRO A 221 21.73 -8.81 -11.27
C PRO A 221 21.53 -10.33 -11.16
N THR A 222 20.71 -10.89 -12.05
CA THR A 222 20.60 -12.34 -12.25
C THR A 222 21.19 -12.65 -13.62
N GLU A 223 22.23 -13.48 -13.68
CA GLU A 223 22.90 -13.82 -14.94
C GLU A 223 23.34 -12.56 -15.74
N ASN A 224 23.97 -11.60 -15.05
CA ASN A 224 24.39 -10.31 -15.61
C ASN A 224 23.26 -9.43 -16.17
N THR A 225 22.00 -9.71 -15.84
CA THR A 225 20.83 -8.95 -16.29
C THR A 225 20.03 -8.43 -15.10
N TYR A 226 19.59 -7.18 -15.17
CA TYR A 226 18.60 -6.63 -14.24
C TYR A 226 17.20 -6.88 -14.79
N ARG A 227 16.30 -7.41 -13.95
CA ARG A 227 14.91 -7.65 -14.31
C ARG A 227 14.00 -6.76 -13.48
N LEU A 228 13.22 -5.94 -14.16
CA LEU A 228 12.24 -5.03 -13.58
C LEU A 228 10.87 -5.34 -14.18
N LYS A 229 9.82 -5.12 -13.40
CA LYS A 229 8.43 -5.20 -13.84
C LYS A 229 7.76 -3.89 -13.45
N ILE A 230 7.19 -3.21 -14.44
CA ILE A 230 6.26 -2.09 -14.23
C ILE A 230 4.86 -2.64 -14.47
N ALA A 231 3.96 -2.45 -13.50
CA ALA A 231 2.61 -2.98 -13.61
C ALA A 231 1.54 -1.98 -13.18
N ASN A 232 0.44 -2.08 -13.90
CA ASN A 232 -0.82 -1.48 -13.53
C ASN A 232 -1.65 -2.53 -12.78
N GLU A 233 -1.58 -2.52 -11.45
CA GLU A 233 -2.27 -3.50 -10.60
C GLU A 233 -3.73 -3.10 -10.31
N LEU A 234 -4.11 -1.84 -10.61
CA LEU A 234 -5.44 -1.28 -10.35
C LEU A 234 -6.19 -1.05 -11.67
N ARG A 235 -7.35 -0.38 -11.64
CA ARG A 235 -8.24 -0.22 -12.81
C ARG A 235 -8.12 1.17 -13.40
N GLU A 236 -6.98 1.45 -13.99
CA GLU A 236 -6.74 2.74 -14.64
C GLU A 236 -6.04 2.61 -15.98
N ARG A 237 -5.90 3.73 -16.68
CA ARG A 237 -5.05 3.85 -17.86
C ARG A 237 -3.82 4.66 -17.47
N GLN A 238 -2.65 4.03 -17.56
CA GLN A 238 -1.35 4.64 -17.33
C GLN A 238 -0.68 4.88 -18.69
N PHE A 239 -0.04 6.03 -18.83
CA PHE A 239 0.79 6.36 -19.98
C PHE A 239 2.21 6.60 -19.47
N LEU A 240 3.18 5.97 -20.11
CA LEU A 240 4.61 6.10 -19.83
C LEU A 240 5.29 6.30 -21.17
N ASP A 241 5.99 7.43 -21.33
CA ASP A 241 6.73 7.71 -22.56
C ASP A 241 8.06 6.96 -22.58
N VAL A 242 8.79 7.02 -21.46
CA VAL A 242 10.12 6.42 -21.33
C VAL A 242 10.27 5.77 -19.95
N ALA A 243 10.96 4.63 -19.90
CA ALA A 243 11.43 4.00 -18.68
C ALA A 243 12.92 3.69 -18.82
N GLU A 244 13.75 4.21 -17.91
CA GLU A 244 15.21 4.04 -17.92
C GLU A 244 15.71 3.43 -16.63
N LEU A 245 16.79 2.65 -16.72
CA LEU A 245 17.56 2.18 -15.57
C LEU A 245 18.87 2.96 -15.50
N ILE A 246 18.99 3.85 -14.53
CA ILE A 246 20.20 4.64 -14.29
C ILE A 246 21.10 3.89 -13.29
N VAL A 247 22.29 3.50 -13.74
CA VAL A 247 23.28 2.82 -12.91
C VAL A 247 24.39 3.80 -12.53
N ILE A 248 24.57 4.01 -11.22
CA ILE A 248 25.60 4.92 -10.69
C ILE A 248 26.64 4.12 -9.91
N ASN A 249 27.87 4.11 -10.41
CA ASN A 249 28.99 3.51 -9.70
C ASN A 249 29.51 4.47 -8.62
N HIS A 250 29.57 4.02 -7.37
CA HIS A 250 30.08 4.79 -6.26
C HIS A 250 30.73 3.88 -5.20
N GLN A 251 31.58 4.44 -4.33
CA GLN A 251 32.14 3.68 -3.19
C GLN A 251 31.03 3.24 -2.22
N LYS A 252 31.20 2.09 -1.56
CA LYS A 252 30.15 1.42 -0.77
C LYS A 252 29.62 2.26 0.40
N GLU A 253 30.47 3.08 0.99
CA GLU A 253 30.17 3.99 2.10
C GLU A 253 29.26 5.17 1.69
N ASN A 254 29.06 5.37 0.39
CA ASN A 254 28.29 6.47 -0.15
C ASN A 254 26.84 6.08 -0.36
N LYS A 255 25.95 7.03 -0.11
CA LYS A 255 24.58 6.98 -0.62
C LYS A 255 24.47 7.96 -1.79
N VAL A 256 23.79 7.56 -2.85
CA VAL A 256 23.46 8.44 -3.97
C VAL A 256 21.95 8.45 -4.15
N LEU A 257 21.40 9.65 -4.33
CA LEU A 257 20.00 9.88 -4.68
C LEU A 257 19.96 10.80 -5.90
N LEU A 258 18.98 10.60 -6.78
CA LEU A 258 18.68 11.56 -7.84
C LEU A 258 17.72 12.62 -7.29
N ASP A 259 17.90 13.88 -7.68
CA ASP A 259 16.85 14.88 -7.46
C ASP A 259 15.76 14.79 -8.53
N LYS A 260 14.74 15.65 -8.42
CA LYS A 260 13.61 15.71 -9.38
C LYS A 260 14.00 16.09 -10.82
N TYR A 261 15.26 16.46 -11.06
CA TYR A 261 15.80 16.78 -12.38
C TYR A 261 16.79 15.70 -12.86
N GLY A 262 16.85 14.56 -12.17
CA GLY A 262 17.73 13.43 -12.51
C GLY A 262 19.18 13.66 -12.13
N GLN A 263 19.51 14.72 -11.39
CA GLN A 263 20.90 15.01 -11.03
C GLN A 263 21.33 14.15 -9.84
N PRO A 264 22.45 13.42 -9.95
CA PRO A 264 22.92 12.57 -8.87
C PRO A 264 23.57 13.38 -7.75
N HIS A 265 23.09 13.15 -6.54
CA HIS A 265 23.59 13.76 -5.31
C HIS A 265 24.24 12.72 -4.42
N LEU A 266 25.53 12.91 -4.16
CA LEU A 266 26.24 12.20 -3.13
C LEU A 266 25.77 12.66 -1.75
N ILE A 267 25.38 11.70 -0.91
CA ILE A 267 24.92 11.90 0.47
C ILE A 267 25.92 11.23 1.41
N ARG A 268 26.54 12.03 2.27
CA ARG A 268 27.54 11.65 3.28
C ARG A 268 27.36 12.51 4.52
N ASN A 269 27.73 11.98 5.69
CA ASN A 269 27.81 12.73 6.94
C ASN A 269 26.55 13.58 7.19
N THR A 270 25.38 12.94 7.11
CA THR A 270 24.09 13.62 7.35
C THR A 270 24.01 14.03 8.82
N GLU A 271 23.69 15.29 9.07
CA GLU A 271 23.49 15.85 10.40
C GLU A 271 22.00 15.88 10.73
N SER A 272 21.65 15.38 11.91
CA SER A 272 20.28 15.43 12.43
C SER A 272 19.91 16.86 12.87
N PRO A 273 18.62 17.23 12.87
CA PRO A 273 18.20 18.51 13.42
C PRO A 273 18.57 18.59 14.92
N VAL A 274 18.98 19.79 15.35
CA VAL A 274 19.23 20.11 16.77
C VAL A 274 17.95 20.50 17.51
N GLU A 275 16.88 20.76 16.76
CA GLU A 275 15.55 21.08 17.27
C GLU A 275 14.55 20.63 16.21
N ALA A 276 13.52 19.90 16.63
CA ALA A 276 12.43 19.45 15.76
C ALA A 276 11.12 19.60 16.52
N ILE A 277 10.26 20.51 16.09
CA ILE A 277 9.03 20.87 16.79
C ILE A 277 7.88 20.96 15.78
N SER A 278 6.77 20.28 16.02
CA SER A 278 5.56 20.45 15.21
C SER A 278 4.89 21.80 15.47
N PHE A 279 3.97 22.22 14.60
CA PHE A 279 3.25 23.49 14.80
C PHE A 279 2.44 23.57 16.10
N ASN A 280 1.99 22.44 16.65
CA ASN A 280 1.33 22.37 17.95
C ASN A 280 2.28 22.27 19.16
N GLY A 281 3.59 22.32 18.94
CA GLY A 281 4.60 22.33 20.01
C GLY A 281 5.10 20.95 20.49
N LEU A 282 4.74 19.85 19.83
CA LEU A 282 5.31 18.53 20.18
C LEU A 282 6.80 18.48 19.83
N ASN A 283 7.61 18.00 20.76
CA ASN A 283 9.03 17.71 20.49
C ASN A 283 9.15 16.43 19.66
N LEU A 284 9.74 16.56 18.47
CA LEU A 284 9.93 15.49 17.49
C LEU A 284 11.40 15.08 17.33
N GLU A 285 12.32 15.53 18.18
CA GLU A 285 13.75 15.21 18.07
C GLU A 285 13.99 13.70 18.08
N SER A 286 13.37 12.99 19.02
CA SER A 286 13.52 11.52 19.11
C SER A 286 12.88 10.75 17.95
N THR A 287 11.95 11.39 17.22
CA THR A 287 11.22 10.84 16.08
C THR A 287 11.99 11.10 14.77
N LEU A 288 12.65 12.25 14.66
CA LEU A 288 13.28 12.72 13.41
C LEU A 288 14.81 12.73 13.44
N SER A 289 15.43 12.26 14.53
CA SER A 289 16.89 12.21 14.68
C SER A 289 17.58 11.07 13.94
N SER A 290 16.84 10.04 13.51
CA SER A 290 17.43 8.89 12.82
C SER A 290 16.49 8.30 11.77
N THR A 291 17.06 7.57 10.81
CA THR A 291 16.27 6.73 9.91
C THR A 291 15.91 5.43 10.63
N ASP A 292 14.74 5.41 11.25
CA ASP A 292 14.16 4.24 11.90
C ASP A 292 12.70 4.06 11.42
N ARG A 293 11.88 3.36 12.21
CA ARG A 293 10.46 3.13 11.92
C ARG A 293 9.53 4.15 12.56
N LYS A 294 10.05 5.17 13.25
CA LYS A 294 9.24 6.22 13.86
C LYS A 294 8.82 7.22 12.78
N VAL A 295 7.58 7.67 12.87
CA VAL A 295 6.97 8.54 11.86
C VAL A 295 6.19 9.65 12.56
N TYR A 296 6.26 10.85 12.01
CA TYR A 296 5.32 11.92 12.32
C TYR A 296 4.26 11.97 11.21
N PHE A 297 2.99 11.84 11.59
CA PHE A 297 1.88 11.60 10.66
C PHE A 297 1.23 12.85 10.07
N PHE A 298 1.60 14.05 10.54
CA PHE A 298 0.98 15.31 10.10
C PHE A 298 -0.56 15.28 10.20
N ASN A 299 -1.09 14.69 11.26
CA ASN A 299 -2.51 14.44 11.47
C ASN A 299 -3.09 15.24 12.64
N ASP A 300 -2.53 16.41 12.93
CA ASP A 300 -3.16 17.31 13.90
C ASP A 300 -4.47 17.84 13.30
N GLU A 301 -5.58 17.56 13.98
CA GLU A 301 -6.93 17.94 13.57
C GLU A 301 -7.26 19.39 13.95
N ASP A 302 -6.54 19.99 14.89
CA ASP A 302 -6.78 21.36 15.37
C ASP A 302 -6.23 22.42 14.41
N TYR A 303 -5.43 22.01 13.41
CA TYR A 303 -4.80 22.90 12.44
C TYR A 303 -5.16 22.51 11.00
N SER A 304 -5.53 23.50 10.19
CA SER A 304 -5.77 23.27 8.76
C SER A 304 -4.50 22.84 8.02
N ASN A 305 -3.34 23.31 8.48
CA ASN A 305 -2.02 22.96 7.94
C ASN A 305 -1.14 22.38 9.05
N ASN A 306 -0.63 21.17 8.81
CA ASN A 306 0.33 20.50 9.66
C ASN A 306 1.76 20.83 9.19
N GLY A 307 2.71 20.92 10.12
CA GLY A 307 4.08 21.24 9.77
C GLY A 307 5.06 20.98 10.89
N VAL A 308 6.34 20.96 10.52
CA VAL A 308 7.46 20.77 11.44
C VAL A 308 8.50 21.86 11.21
N LEU A 309 8.88 22.52 12.29
CA LEU A 309 10.04 23.40 12.38
C LEU A 309 11.27 22.56 12.67
N LEU A 310 12.21 22.54 11.73
CA LEU A 310 13.49 21.87 11.86
C LEU A 310 14.61 22.90 11.94
N LYS A 311 15.49 22.75 12.92
CA LYS A 311 16.68 23.59 13.07
C LYS A 311 17.92 22.73 12.94
N PHE A 312 18.88 23.23 12.18
CA PHE A 312 20.17 22.55 11.97
C PHE A 312 21.31 23.48 12.36
N LYS A 313 22.42 22.89 12.80
CA LYS A 313 23.66 23.63 12.99
C LYS A 313 24.29 23.91 11.62
N LYS A 314 24.35 25.18 11.22
CA LYS A 314 25.04 25.58 9.99
C LYS A 314 26.56 25.64 10.22
N PRO A 315 27.38 24.83 9.53
CA PRO A 315 28.83 24.92 9.64
C PRO A 315 29.35 26.23 9.04
N GLN A 316 30.44 26.75 9.59
CA GLN A 316 31.03 28.02 9.15
C GLN A 316 31.53 27.91 7.70
N GLY A 317 31.30 28.95 6.89
CA GLY A 317 31.78 29.02 5.50
C GLY A 317 30.96 28.19 4.49
N ILE A 318 29.97 27.42 4.93
CA ILE A 318 29.10 26.65 4.04
C ILE A 318 27.99 27.54 3.47
N LYS A 319 27.93 27.60 2.13
CA LYS A 319 26.92 28.36 1.38
C LYS A 319 25.73 27.52 0.93
N ASN A 320 25.95 26.24 0.66
CA ASN A 320 24.94 25.31 0.15
C ASN A 320 24.82 24.10 1.08
N ALA A 321 23.59 23.67 1.33
CA ALA A 321 23.29 22.45 2.08
C ALA A 321 22.26 21.63 1.31
N LYS A 322 22.18 20.34 1.61
CA LYS A 322 21.14 19.44 1.10
C LYS A 322 20.28 19.00 2.27
N LEU A 323 18.97 19.16 2.13
CA LEU A 323 18.02 18.54 3.04
C LEU A 323 17.70 17.14 2.51
N VAL A 324 17.85 16.13 3.37
CA VAL A 324 17.49 14.75 3.05
C VAL A 324 16.30 14.38 3.90
N LEU A 325 15.20 14.00 3.25
CA LEU A 325 13.98 13.58 3.91
C LEU A 325 13.76 12.09 3.69
N ASN A 326 13.38 11.38 4.75
CA ASN A 326 12.79 10.06 4.64
C ASN A 326 11.28 10.22 4.85
N GLY A 327 10.54 10.19 3.75
CA GLY A 327 9.10 10.41 3.73
C GLY A 327 8.39 9.28 3.01
N LYS A 328 7.11 9.09 3.35
CA LYS A 328 6.22 8.15 2.68
C LYS A 328 4.85 8.81 2.55
N ASN A 329 4.19 8.61 1.41
CA ASN A 329 2.79 8.99 1.27
C ASN A 329 1.92 8.15 2.21
N THR A 330 0.98 8.81 2.87
CA THR A 330 -0.04 8.13 3.67
C THR A 330 -1.22 7.72 2.78
N LEU A 331 -1.87 6.60 3.09
CA LEU A 331 -3.14 6.22 2.45
C LEU A 331 -4.27 7.25 2.70
N TRP A 332 -4.09 8.14 3.68
CA TRP A 332 -5.02 9.24 3.96
C TRP A 332 -5.12 10.20 2.78
N ALA A 333 -4.00 10.52 2.12
CA ALA A 333 -4.00 11.42 0.96
C ALA A 333 -4.86 10.84 -0.18
N ASP A 334 -4.70 9.55 -0.48
CA ASP A 334 -5.50 8.86 -1.50
C ASP A 334 -6.97 8.82 -1.13
N HIS A 335 -7.28 8.60 0.16
CA HIS A 335 -8.64 8.59 0.67
C HIS A 335 -9.31 9.97 0.52
N VAL A 336 -8.63 11.04 0.94
CA VAL A 336 -9.11 12.42 0.80
C VAL A 336 -9.31 12.76 -0.66
N TYR A 337 -8.36 12.41 -1.53
CA TYR A 337 -8.48 12.62 -2.97
C TYR A 337 -9.67 11.86 -3.57
N THR A 338 -9.91 10.63 -3.14
CA THR A 338 -11.06 9.82 -3.57
C THR A 338 -12.39 10.49 -3.17
N ILE A 339 -12.51 10.94 -1.91
CA ILE A 339 -13.73 11.63 -1.46
C ILE A 339 -13.90 12.94 -2.23
N TYR A 340 -12.84 13.74 -2.35
CA TYR A 340 -12.86 15.02 -3.05
C TYR A 340 -13.29 14.85 -4.52
N SER A 341 -12.66 13.92 -5.24
CA SER A 341 -12.97 13.63 -6.64
C SER A 341 -14.38 13.06 -6.82
N SER A 342 -14.85 12.19 -5.91
CA SER A 342 -16.19 11.61 -5.98
C SER A 342 -17.32 12.65 -5.85
N LYS A 343 -17.08 13.75 -5.10
CA LYS A 343 -18.05 14.86 -4.95
C LYS A 343 -18.38 15.55 -6.28
N TYR A 344 -17.52 15.45 -7.29
CA TYR A 344 -17.84 15.96 -8.64
C TYR A 344 -18.87 15.10 -9.38
N GLY A 345 -19.02 13.82 -9.00
CA GLY A 345 -19.90 12.86 -9.65
C GLY A 345 -19.70 12.84 -11.17
N LYS A 346 -20.80 12.95 -11.93
CA LYS A 346 -20.77 12.97 -13.40
C LYS A 346 -19.97 14.13 -14.01
N TYR A 347 -19.66 15.18 -13.24
CA TYR A 347 -18.90 16.34 -13.72
C TYR A 347 -17.40 16.17 -13.59
N TYR A 348 -16.91 15.11 -12.94
CA TYR A 348 -15.48 14.87 -12.73
C TYR A 348 -14.68 14.95 -14.03
N ASN A 349 -15.12 14.25 -15.08
CA ASN A 349 -14.45 14.25 -16.37
C ASN A 349 -14.39 15.64 -17.02
N LYS A 350 -15.43 16.48 -16.84
CA LYS A 350 -15.43 17.85 -17.35
C LYS A 350 -14.46 18.73 -16.54
N TRP A 351 -14.47 18.58 -15.22
CA TRP A 351 -13.54 19.29 -14.35
C TRP A 351 -12.09 18.94 -14.66
N MET A 352 -11.75 17.64 -14.78
CA MET A 352 -10.40 17.18 -15.15
C MET A 352 -9.94 17.75 -16.50
N LYS A 353 -10.81 17.75 -17.52
CA LYS A 353 -10.47 18.39 -18.82
C LYS A 353 -10.17 19.88 -18.69
N ASN A 354 -10.90 20.59 -17.83
CA ASN A 354 -10.62 22.00 -17.57
C ASN A 354 -9.30 22.20 -16.80
N GLN A 355 -8.91 21.24 -15.95
CA GLN A 355 -7.61 21.28 -15.27
C GLN A 355 -6.46 20.96 -16.22
N GLU A 356 -6.68 20.05 -17.18
CA GLU A 356 -5.67 19.60 -18.15
C GLU A 356 -5.27 20.69 -19.16
N ILE A 357 -6.19 21.61 -19.51
CA ILE A 357 -5.89 22.73 -20.42
C ILE A 357 -5.10 23.86 -19.77
N LEU A 358 -4.91 23.85 -18.45
CA LEU A 358 -4.14 24.88 -17.77
C LEU A 358 -2.64 24.75 -18.14
N PRO A 359 -1.91 25.86 -18.27
CA PRO A 359 -0.46 25.83 -18.37
C PRO A 359 0.16 24.99 -17.23
N PRO A 360 1.22 24.19 -17.48
CA PRO A 360 1.83 23.33 -16.48
C PRO A 360 2.23 24.07 -15.18
N SER A 361 2.82 25.26 -15.30
CA SER A 361 3.20 26.08 -14.15
C SER A 361 1.98 26.49 -13.31
N GLN A 362 0.93 27.00 -13.96
CA GLN A 362 -0.31 27.37 -13.28
C GLN A 362 -0.96 26.15 -12.60
N ARG A 363 -0.94 24.98 -13.25
CA ARG A 363 -1.47 23.75 -12.66
C ARG A 363 -0.68 23.33 -11.41
N MET A 364 0.65 23.44 -11.45
CA MET A 364 1.48 23.18 -10.28
C MET A 364 1.28 24.19 -9.16
N ASP A 365 1.17 25.49 -9.48
CA ASP A 365 0.89 26.52 -8.47
C ASP A 365 -0.43 26.24 -7.74
N LEU A 366 -1.45 25.76 -8.45
CA LEU A 366 -2.71 25.33 -7.83
C LEU A 366 -2.55 24.09 -6.94
N ILE A 367 -1.70 23.13 -7.31
CA ILE A 367 -1.44 21.94 -6.48
C ILE A 367 -0.70 22.33 -5.20
N LEU A 368 0.33 23.19 -5.33
CA LEU A 368 1.10 23.67 -4.19
C LEU A 368 0.26 24.55 -3.27
N GLY A 369 -0.56 25.44 -3.82
CA GLY A 369 -1.46 26.31 -3.05
C GLY A 369 -2.64 25.59 -2.38
N GLN A 370 -2.81 24.29 -2.62
CA GLN A 370 -3.78 23.44 -1.92
C GLN A 370 -3.18 22.70 -0.72
N ASP A 371 -1.87 22.87 -0.45
CA ASP A 371 -1.15 22.22 0.64
C ASP A 371 -1.29 20.68 0.65
N ILE A 372 -1.58 20.08 -0.51
CA ILE A 372 -1.68 18.62 -0.69
C ILE A 372 -0.28 17.98 -0.71
N GLN A 373 0.71 18.71 -1.23
CA GLN A 373 2.09 18.26 -1.28
C GLN A 373 2.91 18.87 -0.14
N ILE A 374 3.89 18.12 0.35
CA ILE A 374 4.86 18.64 1.32
C ILE A 374 5.61 19.82 0.68
N SER A 375 5.47 20.99 1.31
CA SER A 375 6.23 22.18 0.98
C SER A 375 7.38 22.37 1.97
N ILE A 376 8.52 22.84 1.47
CA ILE A 376 9.73 23.04 2.27
C ILE A 376 10.11 24.51 2.15
N TYR A 377 10.26 25.16 3.29
CA TYR A 377 10.65 26.57 3.39
C TYR A 377 11.93 26.72 4.20
N LEU A 378 12.76 27.69 3.83
CA LEU A 378 13.99 28.03 4.54
C LEU A 378 13.85 29.42 5.17
N LEU A 379 14.04 29.51 6.48
CA LEU A 379 14.06 30.79 7.18
C LEU A 379 15.33 31.57 6.84
N GLN A 380 15.19 32.66 6.08
CA GLN A 380 16.27 33.57 5.71
C GLN A 380 15.93 35.00 6.12
N LYS A 381 16.88 35.69 6.79
CA LYS A 381 16.74 37.12 7.17
C LYS A 381 15.42 37.47 7.88
N GLY A 382 14.83 36.53 8.61
CA GLY A 382 13.58 36.72 9.35
C GLY A 382 12.30 36.39 8.57
N GLY A 383 12.39 35.93 7.32
CA GLY A 383 11.26 35.47 6.51
C GLY A 383 11.43 34.03 6.02
N TRP A 384 10.32 33.32 5.84
CA TRP A 384 10.30 31.99 5.22
C TRP A 384 10.29 32.17 3.70
N GLU A 385 11.26 31.55 3.03
CA GLU A 385 11.39 31.51 1.56
C GLU A 385 11.20 30.10 1.03
#